data_AF-A0A0K9XFC6-F1
#
_entry.id   AF-A0A0K9XFC6-F1
#
_cell.length_a   1.000
_cell.length_b   1.000
_cell.length_c   1.000
_cell.angle_alpha   90.00
_cell.angle_beta   90.00
_cell.angle_gamma   90.00
#
_symmetry.space_group_name_H-M   'P 1'
#
loop_
_entity.id
_entity.type
_entity.pdbx_description
1 polymer ?
#
loop_
_entity_poly.entity_id
_entity_poly.type
_entity_poly.pdbx_seq_one_letter_code
_entity_poly.pdbx_strand_id
1 'polypeptide(L)'
;MATDEELLTRSGTDASAFEPLVERHSAALHGYFARRAPGAADDLLAEAWLRAYAGRATYDAARGPVRAWLFGVARNVLAAHWRGLERPVSGAALAGEASSDPWHAVDRRLDAAAVAPLMRRTLAELPAAERELLLLVAWEQLSPTEAAAVVGVPAGTARSRLHRARSRLRAALSPSAPLPLTGDLA
;
A
#
# COMPACT_ATOMS: atom_id res chain seq x y z
N MET A 1 7.80 -28.02 0.47
CA MET A 1 7.06 -27.15 1.42
C MET A 1 5.69 -26.89 0.82
N ALA A 2 4.62 -26.90 1.62
CA ALA A 2 3.27 -26.61 1.13
C ALA A 2 3.16 -25.17 0.60
N THR A 3 2.41 -24.99 -0.48
CA THR A 3 2.11 -23.67 -1.06
C THR A 3 1.21 -22.85 -0.14
N ASP A 4 1.16 -21.55 -0.34
CA ASP A 4 0.30 -20.70 0.48
C ASP A 4 -1.19 -21.03 0.27
N GLU A 5 -1.57 -21.40 -0.95
CA GLU A 5 -2.91 -21.84 -1.32
C GLU A 5 -3.32 -23.14 -0.60
N GLU A 6 -2.40 -24.12 -0.55
CA GLU A 6 -2.61 -25.38 0.16
C GLU A 6 -2.77 -25.15 1.66
N LEU A 7 -1.89 -24.32 2.25
CA LEU A 7 -1.94 -23.95 3.66
C LEU A 7 -3.25 -23.24 4.02
N LEU A 8 -3.67 -22.27 3.20
CA LEU A 8 -4.91 -21.53 3.43
C LEU A 8 -6.13 -22.47 3.33
N THR A 9 -6.16 -23.36 2.34
CA THR A 9 -7.25 -24.34 2.18
C THR A 9 -7.32 -25.29 3.38
N ARG A 10 -6.17 -25.85 3.78
CA ARG A 10 -6.08 -26.75 4.95
C ARG A 10 -6.47 -26.07 6.26
N SER A 11 -6.24 -24.76 6.38
CA SER A 11 -6.63 -24.00 7.57
C SER A 11 -8.14 -23.92 7.81
N GLY A 12 -8.96 -24.36 6.85
CA GLY A 12 -10.40 -24.57 7.06
C GLY A 12 -10.72 -25.69 8.05
N THR A 13 -9.91 -26.75 8.07
CA THR A 13 -10.11 -27.94 8.91
C THR A 13 -9.05 -28.11 9.99
N ASP A 14 -7.85 -27.59 9.78
CA ASP A 14 -6.72 -27.66 10.68
C ASP A 14 -6.14 -26.25 10.91
N ALA A 15 -6.47 -25.64 12.05
CA ALA A 15 -6.07 -24.27 12.36
C ALA A 15 -4.54 -24.07 12.32
N SER A 16 -3.74 -25.10 12.62
CA SER A 16 -2.27 -25.02 12.61
C SER A 16 -1.70 -24.79 11.20
N ALA A 17 -2.43 -25.19 10.15
CA ALA A 17 -2.02 -24.94 8.77
C ALA A 17 -2.00 -23.44 8.40
N PHE A 18 -2.57 -22.56 9.22
CA PHE A 18 -2.50 -21.11 9.02
C PHE A 18 -1.20 -20.49 9.54
N GLU A 19 -0.55 -21.10 10.54
CA GLU A 19 0.65 -20.56 11.19
C GLU A 19 1.81 -20.28 10.21
N PRO A 20 2.12 -21.16 9.24
CA PRO A 20 3.18 -20.86 8.27
C PRO A 20 2.84 -19.66 7.36
N LEU A 21 1.57 -19.33 7.15
CA LEU A 21 1.18 -18.11 6.41
C LEU A 21 1.53 -16.86 7.24
N VAL A 22 1.25 -16.92 8.55
CA VAL A 22 1.58 -15.85 9.49
C VAL A 22 3.09 -15.61 9.50
N GLU A 23 3.88 -16.66 9.66
CA GLU A 23 5.35 -16.58 9.67
C GLU A 23 5.91 -15.99 8.37
N ARG A 24 5.45 -16.48 7.21
CA ARG A 24 5.96 -16.08 5.89
C ARG A 24 5.66 -14.63 5.54
N HIS A 25 4.48 -14.12 5.92
CA HIS A 25 3.99 -12.84 5.41
C HIS A 25 3.98 -11.70 6.44
N SER A 26 4.18 -11.99 7.73
CA SER A 26 4.10 -10.95 8.77
C SER A 26 5.09 -9.81 8.56
N ALA A 27 6.33 -10.07 8.16
CA ALA A 27 7.31 -9.02 7.91
C ALA A 27 6.88 -8.06 6.77
N ALA A 28 6.31 -8.62 5.70
CA ALA A 28 5.85 -7.82 4.55
C ALA A 28 4.60 -6.99 4.90
N LEU A 29 3.62 -7.60 5.56
CA LEU A 29 2.40 -6.92 6.00
C LEU A 29 2.71 -5.86 7.08
N HIS A 30 3.59 -6.17 8.03
CA HIS A 30 4.07 -5.20 9.01
C HIS A 30 4.73 -4.02 8.32
N GLY A 31 5.62 -4.26 7.36
CA GLY A 31 6.24 -3.19 6.58
C GLY A 31 5.21 -2.32 5.85
N TYR A 32 4.17 -2.93 5.28
CA TYR A 32 3.06 -2.20 4.64
C TYR A 32 2.38 -1.25 5.62
N PHE A 33 2.07 -1.71 6.83
CA PHE A 33 1.46 -0.89 7.87
C PHE A 33 2.44 0.13 8.47
N ALA A 34 3.68 -0.24 8.76
CA ALA A 34 4.68 0.66 9.33
C ALA A 34 4.97 1.87 8.42
N ARG A 35 4.90 1.67 7.09
CA ARG A 35 5.01 2.78 6.12
C ARG A 35 3.78 3.68 6.09
N ARG A 36 2.59 3.17 6.44
CA ARG A 36 1.30 3.85 6.27
C ARG A 36 0.65 4.32 7.57
N ALA A 37 0.95 3.72 8.71
CA ALA A 37 0.39 3.99 10.03
C ALA A 37 1.38 3.48 11.12
N PRO A 38 2.58 4.10 11.26
CA PRO A 38 3.66 3.58 12.09
C PRO A 38 3.27 3.40 13.57
N GLY A 39 2.46 4.31 14.12
CA GLY A 39 2.01 4.23 15.51
C GLY A 39 0.94 3.16 15.79
N ALA A 40 0.40 2.53 14.75
CA ALA A 40 -0.63 1.49 14.86
C ALA A 40 -0.23 0.20 14.11
N ALA A 41 1.03 0.07 13.68
CA ALA A 41 1.44 -0.97 12.75
C ALA A 41 1.25 -2.39 13.32
N ASP A 42 1.59 -2.58 14.60
CA ASP A 42 1.44 -3.87 15.28
C ASP A 42 -0.04 -4.24 15.47
N ASP A 43 -0.87 -3.29 15.89
CA ASP A 43 -2.31 -3.49 16.06
C ASP A 43 -3.00 -3.81 14.74
N LEU A 44 -2.66 -3.08 13.68
CA LEU A 44 -3.22 -3.31 12.34
C LEU A 44 -2.75 -4.63 11.74
N LEU A 45 -1.52 -5.06 12.03
CA LEU A 45 -1.05 -6.39 11.64
C LEU A 45 -1.87 -7.49 12.33
N ALA A 46 -2.06 -7.38 13.65
CA ALA A 46 -2.87 -8.32 14.41
C ALA A 46 -4.31 -8.37 13.87
N GLU A 47 -4.92 -7.22 13.63
CA GLU A 47 -6.26 -7.13 13.06
C GLU A 47 -6.34 -7.73 11.65
N ALA A 48 -5.33 -7.50 10.81
CA ALA A 48 -5.26 -8.09 9.47
C ALA A 48 -5.21 -9.62 9.52
N TRP A 49 -4.44 -10.19 10.43
CA TRP A 49 -4.40 -11.65 10.61
C TRP A 49 -5.72 -12.21 11.14
N LEU A 50 -6.36 -11.53 12.09
CA LEU A 50 -7.69 -11.93 12.58
C LEU A 50 -8.73 -11.91 11.45
N ARG A 51 -8.75 -10.85 10.64
CA ARG A 51 -9.68 -10.74 9.50
C ARG A 51 -9.35 -11.73 8.39
N ALA A 52 -8.07 -11.97 8.10
CA ALA A 52 -7.65 -12.97 7.14
C ALA A 52 -8.08 -14.37 7.61
N TYR A 53 -7.82 -14.73 8.86
CA TYR A 53 -8.24 -16.02 9.39
C TYR A 53 -9.76 -16.17 9.33
N ALA A 54 -10.54 -15.19 9.80
CA ALA A 54 -12.00 -15.23 9.75
C ALA A 54 -12.55 -15.27 8.31
N GLY A 55 -11.92 -14.56 7.38
CA GLY A 55 -12.33 -14.44 5.99
C GLY A 55 -11.71 -15.44 5.03
N ARG A 56 -10.92 -16.42 5.50
CA ARG A 56 -10.15 -17.35 4.66
C ARG A 56 -10.98 -18.11 3.61
N ALA A 57 -12.25 -18.40 3.93
CA ALA A 57 -13.19 -19.05 3.03
C ALA A 57 -13.60 -18.18 1.82
N THR A 58 -13.33 -16.87 1.85
CA THR A 58 -13.62 -15.93 0.76
C THR A 58 -12.49 -15.83 -0.26
N TYR A 59 -11.37 -16.51 -0.02
CA TYR A 59 -10.27 -16.54 -0.97
C TYR A 59 -10.69 -17.19 -2.28
N ASP A 60 -10.31 -16.55 -3.38
CA ASP A 60 -10.58 -17.01 -4.73
C ASP A 60 -9.29 -16.98 -5.53
N ALA A 61 -8.76 -18.16 -5.85
CA ALA A 61 -7.52 -18.32 -6.60
C ALA A 61 -7.60 -17.73 -8.02
N ALA A 62 -8.79 -17.56 -8.60
CA ALA A 62 -8.96 -16.90 -9.89
C ALA A 62 -8.65 -15.39 -9.83
N ARG A 63 -8.70 -14.79 -8.64
CA ARG A 63 -8.41 -13.36 -8.41
C ARG A 63 -6.93 -13.09 -8.12
N GLY A 64 -6.13 -14.13 -7.92
CA GLY A 64 -4.69 -14.03 -7.68
C GLY A 64 -4.24 -14.88 -6.49
N PRO A 65 -2.92 -14.92 -6.22
CA PRO A 65 -2.33 -15.71 -5.14
C PRO A 65 -2.74 -15.21 -3.76
N VAL A 66 -2.61 -16.09 -2.75
CA VAL A 66 -2.94 -15.78 -1.34
C VAL A 66 -2.25 -14.51 -0.86
N ARG A 67 -1.00 -14.28 -1.27
CA ARG A 67 -0.23 -13.09 -0.93
C ARG A 67 -0.94 -11.79 -1.36
N ALA A 68 -1.47 -11.73 -2.58
CA ALA A 68 -2.20 -10.56 -3.05
C ALA A 68 -3.50 -10.37 -2.25
N TRP A 69 -4.21 -11.46 -1.97
CA TRP A 69 -5.40 -11.42 -1.13
C TRP A 69 -5.11 -10.87 0.28
N LEU A 70 -4.00 -11.28 0.92
CA LEU A 70 -3.56 -10.76 2.21
C LEU A 70 -3.31 -9.24 2.18
N PHE A 71 -2.67 -8.71 1.14
CA PHE A 71 -2.53 -7.25 0.97
C PHE A 71 -3.87 -6.54 0.73
N GLY A 72 -4.85 -7.22 0.10
CA GLY A 72 -6.23 -6.75 0.03
C GLY A 72 -6.88 -6.62 1.41
N VAL A 73 -6.70 -7.63 2.27
CA VAL A 73 -7.15 -7.58 3.67
C VAL A 73 -6.47 -6.43 4.42
N ALA A 74 -5.15 -6.30 4.30
CA ALA A 74 -4.38 -5.25 4.95
C ALA A 74 -4.83 -3.84 4.51
N ARG A 75 -5.07 -3.65 3.21
CA ARG A 75 -5.61 -2.40 2.65
C ARG A 75 -6.98 -2.06 3.26
N ASN A 76 -7.85 -3.05 3.42
CA ASN A 76 -9.18 -2.85 4.01
C ASN A 76 -9.11 -2.52 5.51
N VAL A 77 -8.19 -3.15 6.26
CA VAL A 77 -7.91 -2.84 7.66
C VAL A 77 -7.43 -1.39 7.80
N LEU A 78 -6.42 -1.01 7.01
CA LEU A 78 -5.89 0.35 7.01
C LEU A 78 -6.97 1.38 6.68
N ALA A 79 -7.76 1.14 5.63
CA ALA A 79 -8.87 2.03 5.26
C ALA A 79 -9.93 2.13 6.36
N ALA A 80 -10.14 1.09 7.16
CA ALA A 80 -11.07 1.12 8.31
C ALA A 80 -10.49 1.94 9.47
N HIS A 81 -9.20 1.80 9.76
CA HIS A 81 -8.49 2.58 10.78
C HIS A 81 -8.63 4.09 10.53
N TRP A 82 -8.33 4.54 9.30
CA TRP A 82 -8.40 5.95 8.94
C TRP A 82 -9.82 6.52 8.98
N ARG A 83 -10.83 5.78 8.50
CA ARG A 83 -12.25 6.16 8.64
C ARG A 83 -12.72 6.20 10.11
N GLY A 84 -12.11 5.38 10.98
CA GLY A 84 -12.38 5.37 12.41
C GLY A 84 -11.86 6.64 13.11
N LEU A 85 -10.71 7.15 12.68
CA LEU A 85 -10.12 8.39 13.20
C LEU A 85 -10.88 9.65 12.73
N GLU A 86 -11.52 9.61 11.57
CA GLU A 86 -12.33 10.71 11.04
C GLU A 86 -13.69 10.86 11.73
N ARG A 87 -14.19 9.82 12.42
CA ARG A 87 -15.46 9.91 13.13
C ARG A 87 -15.28 10.87 14.31
N PRO A 88 -15.99 12.01 14.33
CA PRO A 88 -15.98 12.87 15.51
C PRO A 88 -16.53 12.04 16.66
N VAL A 89 -15.75 11.91 17.74
CA VAL A 89 -16.28 11.55 19.04
C VAL A 89 -17.44 12.52 19.27
N SER A 90 -18.67 12.01 19.36
CA SER A 90 -19.89 12.82 19.30
C SER A 90 -19.80 14.04 20.21
N GLY A 91 -19.79 15.23 19.61
CA GLY A 91 -19.75 16.49 20.36
C GLY A 91 -19.32 17.76 19.60
N ALA A 92 -18.63 17.66 18.45
CA ALA A 92 -18.26 18.85 17.69
C ALA A 92 -18.43 18.64 16.19
N ALA A 93 -19.51 19.19 15.65
CA ALA A 93 -19.67 19.41 14.22
C ALA A 93 -18.77 20.58 13.80
N LEU A 94 -17.73 20.33 13.01
CA LEU A 94 -17.17 21.32 12.11
C LEU A 94 -16.87 20.67 10.77
N ALA A 95 -17.48 21.24 9.74
CA ALA A 95 -17.30 20.91 8.35
C ALA A 95 -15.83 21.10 7.94
N GLY A 96 -15.29 20.10 7.26
CA GLY A 96 -14.03 20.14 6.56
C GLY A 96 -13.83 18.77 5.92
N GLU A 97 -13.90 18.70 4.60
CA GLU A 97 -13.48 17.53 3.81
C GLU A 97 -11.98 17.31 4.00
N ALA A 98 -11.60 16.73 5.14
CA ALA A 98 -10.28 16.17 5.35
C ALA A 98 -10.36 14.71 4.93
N SER A 99 -10.06 14.44 3.66
CA SER A 99 -9.76 13.09 3.19
C SER A 99 -8.64 12.52 4.07
N SER A 100 -8.96 11.62 4.99
CA SER A 100 -8.00 10.79 5.76
C SER A 100 -7.40 9.77 4.82
N ASP A 101 -6.58 10.31 3.93
CA ASP A 101 -5.84 9.56 2.97
C ASP A 101 -4.72 8.81 3.72
N PRO A 102 -4.73 7.46 3.78
CA PRO A 102 -3.64 6.67 4.36
C PRO A 102 -2.27 7.05 3.80
N TRP A 103 -2.26 7.68 2.62
CA TRP A 103 -1.07 8.16 1.97
C TRP A 103 -0.42 9.40 2.56
N HIS A 104 -1.16 10.24 3.31
CA HIS A 104 -0.55 11.41 3.98
C HIS A 104 0.56 10.99 4.96
N ALA A 105 0.40 9.85 5.62
CA ALA A 105 1.42 9.32 6.52
C ALA A 105 2.63 8.75 5.77
N VAL A 106 2.42 8.13 4.61
CA VAL A 106 3.49 7.65 3.70
C VAL A 106 4.31 8.83 3.17
N ASP A 107 3.64 9.91 2.76
CA ASP A 107 4.26 11.10 2.17
C ASP A 107 5.18 11.85 3.16
N ARG A 108 4.91 11.77 4.47
CA ARG A 108 5.74 12.38 5.52
C ARG A 108 7.06 11.65 5.79
N ARG A 109 7.22 10.38 5.40
CA ARG A 109 8.32 9.53 5.90
C ARG A 109 9.34 9.07 4.86
N LEU A 110 9.15 9.37 3.59
CA LEU A 110 10.08 9.07 2.49
C LEU A 110 11.43 9.83 2.54
N ASP A 111 11.93 10.25 3.71
CA ASP A 111 13.15 11.06 3.84
C ASP A 111 14.45 10.23 3.83
N ALA A 112 15.17 10.30 2.71
CA ALA A 112 16.60 10.01 2.58
C ALA A 112 17.21 10.79 1.38
N ALA A 113 18.23 11.62 1.66
CA ALA A 113 19.02 12.42 0.71
C ALA A 113 18.24 13.40 -0.20
N ALA A 114 18.94 14.30 -0.90
CA ALA A 114 18.37 15.45 -1.65
C ALA A 114 17.26 15.10 -2.70
N VAL A 115 17.12 13.83 -3.05
CA VAL A 115 16.09 13.30 -3.98
C VAL A 115 14.75 13.01 -3.28
N ALA A 116 14.77 12.70 -1.98
CA ALA A 116 13.58 12.31 -1.22
C ALA A 116 12.45 13.36 -1.18
N PRO A 117 12.71 14.67 -1.00
CA PRO A 117 11.63 15.65 -0.95
C PRO A 117 10.89 15.82 -2.28
N LEU A 118 11.60 15.72 -3.41
CA LEU A 118 10.99 15.81 -4.74
C LEU A 118 10.19 14.54 -5.08
N MET A 119 10.74 13.37 -4.74
CA MET A 119 10.03 12.10 -4.90
C MET A 119 8.76 12.06 -4.02
N ARG A 120 8.84 12.57 -2.78
CA ARG A 120 7.69 12.75 -1.89
C ARG A 120 6.59 13.58 -2.49
N ARG A 121 6.92 14.80 -2.95
CA ARG A 121 5.94 15.69 -3.57
C ARG A 121 5.30 15.06 -4.80
N THR A 122 6.13 14.44 -5.66
CA THR A 122 5.62 13.81 -6.88
C THR A 122 4.70 12.64 -6.57
N LEU A 123 5.02 11.83 -5.55
CA LEU A 123 4.12 10.78 -5.07
C LEU A 123 2.83 11.36 -4.48
N ALA A 124 2.91 12.46 -3.72
CA ALA A 124 1.76 13.17 -3.16
C ALA A 124 0.78 13.69 -4.22
N GLU A 125 1.29 14.08 -5.39
CA GLU A 125 0.49 14.56 -6.53
C GLU A 125 -0.16 13.44 -7.35
N LEU A 126 0.24 12.18 -7.15
CA LEU A 126 -0.40 11.07 -7.84
C LEU A 126 -1.79 10.81 -7.27
N PRO A 127 -2.78 10.48 -8.11
CA PRO A 127 -4.06 9.96 -7.63
C PRO A 127 -3.83 8.77 -6.71
N ALA A 128 -4.56 8.71 -5.59
CA ALA A 128 -4.37 7.70 -4.53
C ALA A 128 -4.28 6.25 -5.06
N ALA A 129 -5.11 5.90 -6.05
CA ALA A 129 -5.09 4.57 -6.65
C ALA A 129 -3.86 4.30 -7.54
N GLU A 130 -3.30 5.32 -8.20
CA GLU A 130 -2.06 5.19 -8.99
C GLU A 130 -0.84 5.05 -8.07
N ARG A 131 -0.82 5.83 -6.97
CA ARG A 131 0.19 5.72 -5.92
C ARG A 131 0.18 4.36 -5.22
N GLU A 132 -0.98 3.86 -4.79
CA GLU A 132 -1.08 2.52 -4.17
C GLU A 132 -0.54 1.43 -5.10
N LEU A 133 -0.98 1.43 -6.37
CA LEU A 133 -0.49 0.46 -7.35
C LEU A 133 1.03 0.50 -7.47
N LEU A 134 1.61 1.70 -7.55
CA LEU A 134 3.05 1.86 -7.66
C LEU A 134 3.78 1.30 -6.43
N LEU A 135 3.29 1.59 -5.22
CA LEU A 135 3.93 1.19 -3.97
C LEU A 135 3.77 -0.32 -3.68
N LEU A 136 2.62 -0.91 -4.03
CA LEU A 136 2.43 -2.36 -4.00
C LEU A 136 3.43 -3.08 -4.91
N VAL A 137 3.71 -2.52 -6.09
CA VAL A 137 4.71 -3.12 -6.99
C VAL A 137 6.14 -2.84 -6.50
N ALA A 138 6.45 -1.62 -6.09
CA ALA A 138 7.82 -1.19 -5.79
C ALA A 138 8.35 -1.68 -4.44
N TRP A 139 7.51 -1.72 -3.41
CA TRP A 139 7.91 -2.16 -2.06
C TRP A 139 7.44 -3.55 -1.75
N GLU A 140 6.19 -3.85 -2.09
CA GLU A 140 5.63 -5.16 -1.77
C GLU A 140 5.92 -6.20 -2.86
N GLN A 141 6.61 -5.84 -3.96
CA GLN A 141 6.98 -6.79 -5.02
C GLN A 141 5.78 -7.54 -5.63
N LEU A 142 4.58 -6.95 -5.60
CA LEU A 142 3.42 -7.52 -6.27
C LEU A 142 3.56 -7.35 -7.79
N SER A 143 3.08 -8.31 -8.56
CA SER A 143 2.91 -8.12 -10.00
C SER A 143 1.87 -7.03 -10.28
N PRO A 144 1.89 -6.36 -11.46
CA PRO A 144 0.85 -5.40 -11.82
C PRO A 144 -0.57 -5.98 -11.77
N THR A 145 -0.73 -7.26 -12.07
CA THR A 145 -2.03 -7.96 -12.02
C THR A 145 -2.47 -8.18 -10.57
N GLU A 146 -1.57 -8.61 -9.69
CA GLU A 146 -1.83 -8.78 -8.26
C GLU A 146 -2.21 -7.46 -7.60
N ALA A 147 -1.42 -6.40 -7.85
CA ALA A 147 -1.72 -5.07 -7.34
C ALA A 147 -3.09 -4.56 -7.84
N ALA A 148 -3.48 -4.91 -9.07
CA ALA A 148 -4.81 -4.59 -9.60
C ALA A 148 -5.92 -5.25 -8.77
N ALA A 149 -5.75 -6.51 -8.38
CA ALA A 149 -6.69 -7.23 -7.54
C ALA A 149 -6.81 -6.62 -6.14
N VAL A 150 -5.69 -6.18 -5.55
CA VAL A 150 -5.67 -5.47 -4.25
C VAL A 150 -6.41 -4.13 -4.31
N VAL A 151 -6.18 -3.35 -5.36
CA VAL A 151 -6.76 -2.00 -5.52
C VAL A 151 -8.22 -2.06 -6.01
N GLY A 152 -8.64 -3.17 -6.63
CA GLY A 152 -9.98 -3.36 -7.17
C GLY A 152 -10.17 -2.74 -8.55
N VAL A 153 -9.16 -2.85 -9.43
CA VAL A 153 -9.21 -2.32 -10.80
C VAL A 153 -8.85 -3.39 -11.84
N PRO A 154 -9.27 -3.25 -13.11
CA PRO A 154 -8.86 -4.19 -14.16
C PRO A 154 -7.34 -4.20 -14.38
N ALA A 155 -6.77 -5.36 -14.70
CA ALA A 155 -5.32 -5.50 -14.92
C ALA A 155 -4.78 -4.59 -16.04
N GLY A 156 -5.55 -4.37 -17.11
CA GLY A 156 -5.20 -3.39 -18.16
C GLY A 156 -5.15 -1.95 -17.64
N THR A 157 -6.11 -1.59 -16.78
CA THR A 157 -6.14 -0.29 -16.09
C THR A 157 -4.95 -0.12 -15.15
N ALA A 158 -4.58 -1.16 -14.39
CA ALA A 158 -3.41 -1.12 -13.52
C ALA A 158 -2.11 -0.90 -14.30
N ARG A 159 -1.90 -1.62 -15.42
CA ARG A 159 -0.71 -1.43 -16.27
C ARG A 159 -0.62 0.00 -16.83
N SER A 160 -1.73 0.53 -17.35
CA SER A 160 -1.74 1.90 -17.88
C SER A 160 -1.52 2.97 -16.79
N ARG A 161 -2.11 2.79 -15.60
CA ARG A 161 -1.89 3.64 -14.41
C ARG A 161 -0.44 3.61 -13.95
N LEU A 162 0.14 2.43 -13.81
CA LEU A 162 1.55 2.24 -13.44
C LEU A 162 2.50 2.88 -14.45
N HIS A 163 2.21 2.74 -15.74
CA HIS A 163 2.98 3.40 -16.78
C HIS A 163 2.96 4.93 -16.60
N ARG A 164 1.77 5.53 -16.44
CA ARG A 164 1.64 6.98 -16.21
C ARG A 164 2.32 7.44 -14.92
N ALA A 165 2.13 6.74 -13.81
CA ALA A 165 2.77 7.06 -12.54
C ALA A 165 4.30 7.06 -12.66
N ARG A 166 4.88 6.05 -13.32
CA ARG A 166 6.32 5.98 -13.57
C ARG A 166 6.80 7.09 -14.51
N SER A 167 6.04 7.43 -15.55
CA SER A 167 6.39 8.54 -16.43
C SER A 167 6.40 9.88 -15.71
N ARG A 168 5.43 10.14 -14.83
CA ARG A 168 5.40 11.36 -13.98
C ARG A 168 6.60 11.41 -13.04
N LEU A 169 6.91 10.29 -12.37
CA LEU A 169 8.09 10.21 -11.50
C LEU A 169 9.39 10.44 -12.26
N ARG A 170 9.56 9.82 -13.44
CA ARG A 170 10.74 10.07 -14.28
C ARG A 170 10.84 11.53 -14.69
N ALA A 171 9.73 12.14 -15.14
CA ALA A 171 9.73 13.55 -15.54
C ALA A 171 10.11 14.48 -14.38
N ALA A 172 9.60 14.22 -13.17
CA ALA A 172 9.91 15.02 -12.00
C ALA A 172 11.36 14.82 -11.50
N LEU A 173 11.94 13.63 -11.70
CA LEU A 173 13.30 13.29 -11.26
C LEU A 173 14.37 13.55 -12.34
N SER A 174 13.96 13.82 -13.59
CA SER A 174 14.87 14.22 -14.65
C SER A 174 15.46 15.60 -14.35
N PRO A 175 16.79 15.75 -14.33
CA PRO A 175 17.41 17.07 -14.18
C PRO A 175 17.09 17.90 -15.43
N SER A 176 16.18 18.87 -15.32
CA SER A 176 15.85 19.78 -16.41
C SER A 176 15.54 21.18 -15.88
N ALA A 177 16.58 21.85 -15.42
CA ALA A 177 16.83 23.25 -15.73
C ALA A 177 18.36 23.48 -15.66
N PRO A 178 18.98 24.10 -16.67
CA PRO A 178 20.40 24.42 -16.64
C PRO A 178 20.67 25.35 -15.44
N LEU A 179 21.70 25.03 -14.65
CA LEU A 179 22.31 26.04 -13.79
C LEU A 179 22.72 27.19 -14.72
N PRO A 180 22.25 28.42 -14.52
CA PRO A 180 22.82 29.55 -15.22
C PRO A 180 24.26 29.66 -14.73
N LEU A 181 25.20 29.14 -15.50
CA LEU A 181 26.59 29.56 -15.45
C LEU A 181 26.64 30.96 -16.05
N THR A 182 26.05 31.93 -15.36
CA THR A 182 26.39 33.34 -15.54
C THR A 182 27.70 33.56 -14.79
N GLY A 183 28.77 33.01 -15.36
CA GLY A 183 30.11 33.49 -15.12
C GLY A 183 30.38 34.63 -16.09
N ASP A 184 29.72 35.77 -15.90
CA ASP A 184 30.31 37.04 -16.29
C ASP A 184 31.37 37.34 -15.22
N LEU A 185 32.60 36.95 -15.52
CA LEU A 185 33.76 37.62 -14.96
C LEU A 185 34.44 38.32 -16.13
N ALA A 186 34.31 39.65 -16.07
CA ALA A 186 35.07 40.62 -16.85
C ALA A 186 36.58 40.39 -16.74
#